data_AF-A0A1G3XYP2-F1
#
_entry.id   AF-A0A1G3XYP2-F1
#
_cell.length_a   1.000
_cell.length_b   1.000
_cell.length_c   1.000
_cell.angle_alpha   90.00
_cell.angle_beta   90.00
_cell.angle_gamma   90.00
#
_symmetry.space_group_name_H-M   'P 1'
#
loop_
_entity.id
_entity.type
_entity.pdbx_description
1 polymer ?
#
loop_
_entity_poly.entity_id
_entity_poly.type
_entity_poly.pdbx_seq_one_letter_code
_entity_poly.pdbx_strand_id
1 'polypeptide(L)'
;MTLTMQIARRRLALLWFAGAGVCFVILLFISFFARKVDLVGLWDWFLPAVVPNLSLIIGVLVYTQRQQSATDMHVDEFLYRLALGLSLLYVMLLLLPLLFFPLTGKTLPELIDISRLWLTAVQGLTTGAMGAFFVRQDSK
;
A
#
# COMPACT_ATOMS: atom_id res chain seq x y z
N MET A 1 -23.40 -10.23 1.35
CA MET A 1 -23.34 -8.88 0.75
C MET A 1 -22.64 -9.03 -0.59
N THR A 2 -23.32 -8.79 -1.71
CA THR A 2 -22.73 -8.88 -3.06
C THR A 2 -21.72 -7.74 -3.23
N LEU A 3 -20.43 -8.06 -3.17
CA LEU A 3 -19.37 -7.06 -3.27
C LEU A 3 -18.92 -6.98 -4.73
N THR A 4 -19.46 -5.99 -5.45
CA THR A 4 -19.12 -5.75 -6.85
C THR A 4 -17.63 -5.43 -6.99
N MET A 5 -16.99 -5.89 -8.06
CA MET A 5 -15.55 -5.69 -8.30
C MET A 5 -15.12 -4.22 -8.27
N GLN A 6 -15.99 -3.32 -8.71
CA GLN A 6 -15.74 -1.88 -8.62
C GLN A 6 -15.63 -1.39 -7.16
N ILE A 7 -16.47 -1.89 -6.24
CA ILE A 7 -16.45 -1.50 -4.83
C ILE A 7 -15.19 -2.03 -4.14
N ALA A 8 -14.82 -3.27 -4.43
CA ALA A 8 -13.57 -3.88 -3.91
C ALA A 8 -12.35 -3.05 -4.28
N ARG A 9 -12.22 -2.73 -5.58
CA ARG A 9 -11.15 -1.91 -6.15
C ARG A 9 -11.08 -0.52 -5.52
N ARG A 10 -12.24 0.15 -5.41
CA ARG A 10 -12.31 1.51 -4.84
C ARG A 10 -11.90 1.54 -3.38
N ARG A 11 -12.27 0.53 -2.58
CA ARG A 11 -11.85 0.41 -1.18
C ARG A 11 -10.35 0.17 -1.05
N LEU A 12 -9.80 -0.72 -1.89
CA LEU A 12 -8.36 -1.01 -1.89
C LEU A 12 -7.55 0.23 -2.30
N ALA A 13 -8.04 0.96 -3.32
CA ALA A 13 -7.46 2.23 -3.73
C ALA A 13 -7.49 3.25 -2.59
N LEU A 14 -8.65 3.45 -1.97
CA LEU A 14 -8.79 4.42 -0.88
C LEU A 14 -7.88 4.08 0.30
N LEU A 15 -7.73 2.80 0.66
CA LEU A 15 -6.81 2.35 1.71
C LEU A 15 -5.35 2.67 1.37
N TRP A 16 -4.90 2.36 0.15
CA TRP A 16 -3.54 2.63 -0.27
C TRP A 16 -3.25 4.12 -0.42
N PHE A 17 -4.15 4.89 -1.05
CA PHE A 17 -3.98 6.34 -1.19
C PHE A 17 -4.03 7.07 0.15
N ALA A 18 -4.95 6.69 1.06
CA ALA A 18 -5.01 7.27 2.39
C ALA A 18 -3.78 6.89 3.22
N GLY A 19 -3.42 5.61 3.24
CA GLY A 19 -2.25 5.11 3.97
C GLY A 19 -0.94 5.72 3.48
N ALA A 20 -0.69 5.65 2.18
CA ALA A 20 0.46 6.27 1.54
C ALA A 20 0.48 7.79 1.74
N GLY A 21 -0.68 8.45 1.61
CA GLY A 21 -0.80 9.90 1.78
C GLY A 21 -0.47 10.34 3.20
N VAL A 22 -0.97 9.63 4.21
CA VAL A 22 -0.63 9.90 5.62
C VAL A 22 0.87 9.73 5.85
N CYS A 23 1.45 8.61 5.42
CA CYS A 23 2.90 8.39 5.54
C CYS A 23 3.71 9.47 4.82
N PHE A 24 3.30 9.83 3.61
CA PHE A 24 3.94 10.88 2.80
C PHE A 24 3.89 12.25 3.49
N VAL A 25 2.76 12.63 4.08
CA VAL A 25 2.64 13.89 4.85
C VAL A 25 3.55 13.88 6.08
N ILE A 26 3.63 12.75 6.80
CA ILE A 26 4.55 12.61 7.94
C ILE A 26 6.01 12.74 7.48
N LEU A 27 6.38 12.06 6.39
CA LEU A 27 7.71 12.14 5.77
C LEU A 27 8.06 13.56 5.32
N LEU A 28 7.10 14.28 4.71
CA LEU A 28 7.27 15.69 4.37
C LEU A 28 7.51 16.53 5.62
N PHE A 29 6.71 16.35 6.67
CA PHE A 29 6.88 17.07 7.92
C PHE A 29 8.27 16.82 8.53
N ILE A 30 8.72 15.56 8.56
CA ILE A 30 10.08 15.22 8.98
C ILE A 30 11.12 15.90 8.07
N SER A 31 10.89 15.94 6.76
CA SER A 31 11.82 16.57 5.82
C SER A 31 11.99 18.08 6.03
N PHE A 32 10.93 18.77 6.44
CA PHE A 32 10.99 20.22 6.73
C PHE A 32 11.54 20.54 8.12
N PHE A 33 11.20 19.73 9.13
CA PHE A 33 11.48 20.06 10.53
C PHE A 33 12.71 19.34 11.12
N ALA A 34 13.14 18.22 10.54
CA ALA A 34 14.26 17.44 11.07
C ALA A 34 15.60 17.93 10.49
N ARG A 35 16.47 18.44 11.38
CA ARG A 35 17.76 19.04 10.99
C ARG A 35 18.92 18.05 10.80
N LYS A 36 18.76 16.80 11.26
CA LYS A 36 19.80 15.75 11.28
C LYS A 36 19.27 14.39 10.84
N VAL A 37 18.40 14.36 9.83
CA VAL A 37 17.87 13.12 9.26
C VAL A 37 18.39 12.97 7.84
N ASP A 38 18.80 11.76 7.49
CA ASP A 38 19.11 11.42 6.11
C ASP A 38 17.80 11.35 5.31
N LEU A 39 17.49 12.45 4.62
CA LEU A 39 16.28 12.56 3.81
C LEU A 39 16.31 11.59 2.63
N VAL A 40 17.47 11.39 2.00
CA VAL A 40 17.62 10.52 0.84
C VAL A 40 17.28 9.09 1.24
N GLY A 41 17.88 8.60 2.34
CA GLY A 41 17.58 7.27 2.87
C GLY A 41 16.09 7.06 3.24
N LEU A 42 15.40 8.10 3.73
CA LEU A 42 13.96 8.05 4.02
C LEU A 42 13.12 7.85 2.75
N TRP A 43 13.40 8.66 1.72
CA TRP A 43 12.66 8.61 0.46
C TRP A 43 12.97 7.33 -0.32
N ASP A 44 14.22 6.85 -0.28
CA ASP A 44 14.64 5.58 -0.88
C ASP A 44 14.02 4.35 -0.20
N TRP A 45 13.61 4.48 1.06
CA TRP A 45 12.83 3.44 1.74
C TRP A 45 11.34 3.53 1.39
N PHE A 46 10.78 4.73 1.36
CA PHE A 46 9.34 4.94 1.19
C PHE A 46 8.86 4.70 -0.25
N LEU A 47 9.56 5.25 -1.24
CA LEU A 47 9.10 5.22 -2.63
C LEU A 47 8.99 3.78 -3.18
N PRO A 48 10.00 2.90 -3.04
CA PRO A 48 9.92 1.53 -3.55
C PRO A 48 8.87 0.67 -2.83
N ALA A 49 8.53 1.01 -1.58
CA ALA A 49 7.51 0.33 -0.79
C ALA A 49 6.08 0.63 -1.31
N VAL A 50 5.84 1.86 -1.77
CA VAL A 50 4.49 2.36 -2.04
C VAL A 50 4.18 2.52 -3.53
N VAL A 51 5.14 3.01 -4.32
CA VAL A 51 4.93 3.35 -5.74
C VAL A 51 4.45 2.18 -6.60
N PRO A 52 4.98 0.95 -6.47
CA PRO A 52 4.53 -0.18 -7.30
C PRO A 52 3.04 -0.50 -7.09
N ASN A 53 2.59 -0.51 -5.83
CA ASN A 53 1.21 -0.83 -5.48
C ASN A 53 0.24 0.27 -5.92
N LEU A 54 0.58 1.55 -5.70
CA LEU A 54 -0.22 2.67 -6.21
C LEU A 54 -0.31 2.67 -7.74
N SER A 55 0.81 2.42 -8.43
CA SER A 55 0.85 2.35 -9.89
C SER A 55 -0.07 1.25 -10.43
N LEU A 56 -0.02 0.06 -9.80
CA LEU A 56 -0.90 -1.06 -10.14
C LEU A 56 -2.37 -0.68 -9.94
N ILE A 57 -2.73 -0.11 -8.79
CA ILE A 57 -4.09 0.34 -8.49
C ILE A 57 -4.58 1.36 -9.53
N ILE A 58 -3.77 2.38 -9.84
CA ILE A 58 -4.10 3.39 -10.84
C ILE A 58 -4.33 2.73 -12.21
N GLY A 59 -3.43 1.84 -12.62
CA GLY A 59 -3.54 1.12 -13.89
C GLY A 59 -4.86 0.35 -13.99
N VAL A 60 -5.24 -0.36 -12.92
CA VAL A 60 -6.50 -1.09 -12.87
C VAL A 60 -7.72 -0.17 -12.89
N LEU A 61 -7.68 0.96 -12.16
CA LEU A 61 -8.79 1.92 -12.15
C LEU A 61 -9.00 2.54 -13.55
N VAL A 62 -7.93 2.93 -14.23
CA VAL A 62 -7.97 3.48 -15.59
C VAL A 62 -8.48 2.44 -16.59
N TYR A 63 -8.00 1.21 -16.51
CA TYR A 63 -8.46 0.10 -17.35
C TYR A 63 -9.96 -0.17 -17.16
N THR A 64 -10.41 -0.21 -15.90
CA THR A 64 -11.82 -0.44 -15.57
C THR A 64 -12.72 0.68 -16.08
N GLN A 65 -12.29 1.94 -15.98
CA GLN A 65 -13.06 3.08 -16.51
C GLN A 65 -13.19 3.03 -18.03
N ARG A 66 -12.14 2.61 -18.75
CA ARG A 66 -12.16 2.49 -20.22
C ARG A 66 -13.07 1.36 -20.70
N GLN A 67 -13.30 0.33 -19.88
CA GLN A 67 -14.08 -0.83 -20.30
C GLN A 67 -15.60 -0.64 -20.26
N GLN A 68 -16.14 0.37 -19.56
CA GLN A 68 -17.58 0.77 -19.47
C GLN A 68 -18.68 -0.33 -19.31
N SER A 69 -18.33 -1.62 -19.34
CA SER A 69 -19.22 -2.77 -19.54
C SER A 69 -18.80 -3.97 -18.68
N ALA A 70 -18.10 -3.75 -17.55
CA ALA A 70 -17.87 -4.81 -16.57
C ALA A 70 -19.18 -5.09 -15.79
N THR A 71 -20.10 -5.73 -16.51
CA THR A 71 -21.23 -6.54 -16.07
C THR A 71 -20.91 -7.23 -14.74
N ASP A 72 -21.82 -7.16 -13.76
CA ASP A 72 -21.86 -7.80 -12.43
C ASP A 72 -20.84 -8.93 -12.13
N MET A 73 -19.55 -8.62 -12.25
CA MET A 73 -18.48 -9.57 -11.99
C MET A 73 -18.36 -9.70 -10.49
N HIS A 74 -18.84 -10.83 -10.00
CA HIS A 74 -18.73 -11.22 -8.61
C HIS A 74 -17.27 -11.53 -8.31
N VAL A 75 -16.74 -10.84 -7.31
CA VAL A 75 -15.39 -11.06 -6.82
C VAL A 75 -15.40 -12.22 -5.85
N ASP A 76 -14.37 -13.05 -5.92
CA ASP A 76 -14.10 -14.02 -4.87
C ASP A 76 -13.81 -13.27 -3.55
N GLU A 77 -14.77 -13.36 -2.62
CA GLU A 77 -14.75 -12.65 -1.36
C GLU A 77 -13.51 -13.03 -0.52
N PHE A 78 -12.98 -14.24 -0.69
CA PHE A 78 -11.74 -14.68 -0.03
C PHE A 78 -10.53 -13.90 -0.54
N LEU A 79 -10.35 -13.82 -1.86
CA LEU A 79 -9.23 -13.09 -2.46
C LEU A 79 -9.29 -11.60 -2.13
N TYR A 80 -10.49 -11.01 -2.15
CA TYR A 80 -10.67 -9.62 -1.73
C TYR A 80 -10.26 -9.38 -0.28
N ARG A 81 -10.76 -10.21 0.65
CA ARG A 81 -10.42 -10.10 2.08
C ARG A 81 -8.94 -10.33 2.33
N LEU A 82 -8.32 -11.27 1.62
CA LEU A 82 -6.88 -11.53 1.70
C LEU A 82 -6.05 -10.33 1.22
N ALA A 83 -6.35 -9.81 0.02
CA ALA A 83 -5.67 -8.64 -0.52
C ALA A 83 -5.86 -7.39 0.35
N LEU A 84 -7.06 -7.19 0.89
CA LEU A 84 -7.37 -6.09 1.79
C LEU A 84 -6.66 -6.23 3.14
N GLY A 85 -6.66 -7.43 3.73
CA GLY A 85 -5.97 -7.71 4.99
C GLY A 85 -4.46 -7.52 4.87
N LEU A 86 -3.84 -8.05 3.80
CA LEU A 86 -2.42 -7.86 3.50
C LEU A 86 -2.07 -6.38 3.25
N SER A 87 -2.90 -5.68 2.47
CA SER A 87 -2.69 -4.25 2.21
C SER A 87 -2.80 -3.42 3.49
N LEU A 88 -3.80 -3.70 4.34
CA LEU A 88 -3.96 -3.01 5.63
C LEU A 88 -2.75 -3.28 6.54
N LEU A 89 -2.36 -4.55 6.67
CA LEU A 89 -1.19 -4.94 7.46
C LEU A 89 0.07 -4.24 6.96
N TYR A 90 0.28 -4.19 5.64
CA TYR A 90 1.43 -3.54 5.03
C TYR A 90 1.48 -2.04 5.34
N VAL A 91 0.37 -1.33 5.14
CA VAL A 91 0.27 0.11 5.45
C VAL A 91 0.50 0.36 6.94
N MET A 92 -0.03 -0.48 7.83
CA MET A 92 0.21 -0.35 9.28
C MET A 92 1.69 -0.55 9.62
N LEU A 93 2.34 -1.56 9.03
CA LEU A 93 3.77 -1.81 9.22
C LEU A 93 4.64 -0.66 8.68
N LEU A 94 4.19 0.03 7.64
CA LEU A 94 4.87 1.20 7.08
C LEU A 94 4.67 2.44 7.95
N LEU A 95 3.52 2.56 8.62
CA LEU A 95 3.21 3.67 9.51
C LEU A 95 3.88 3.53 10.89
N LEU A 96 4.12 2.29 11.35
CA LEU A 96 4.68 1.97 12.67
C LEU A 96 6.02 2.69 12.97
N PRO A 97 7.05 2.61 12.12
CA PRO A 97 8.33 3.29 12.35
C PRO A 97 8.17 4.80 12.47
N LEU A 98 7.25 5.38 11.70
CA LEU A 98 6.98 6.83 11.67
C LEU A 98 6.30 7.30 12.96
N LEU A 99 5.35 6.52 13.49
CA LEU A 99 4.62 6.83 14.72
C LEU A 99 5.46 6.57 15.99
N PHE A 100 6.26 5.51 15.99
CA PHE A 100 7.05 5.11 17.16
C PHE A 100 8.45 5.74 17.21
N PHE A 101 8.91 6.39 16.14
CA PHE A 101 10.14 7.17 16.14
C PHE A 101 10.23 8.16 17.33
N PRO A 102 9.25 9.05 17.59
CA PRO A 102 9.34 9.98 18.71
C PRO A 102 9.27 9.31 20.09
N LEU A 103 8.73 8.10 20.21
CA LEU A 103 8.56 7.41 21.49
C LEU A 103 9.77 6.54 21.87
N THR A 104 10.52 6.05 20.89
CA THR A 104 11.56 5.02 21.12
C THR A 104 12.94 5.59 21.43
N GLY A 105 13.16 6.89 21.22
CA GLY A 105 14.47 7.55 21.42
C GLY A 105 15.57 7.06 20.46
N LYS A 106 15.24 6.16 19.53
CA LYS A 106 16.14 5.68 18.48
C LYS A 106 16.16 6.64 17.30
N THR A 107 17.23 6.60 16.53
CA THR A 107 17.31 7.40 15.30
C THR A 107 16.35 6.83 14.25
N LEU A 108 15.68 7.71 13.50
CA LEU A 108 14.72 7.29 12.46
C LEU A 108 15.33 6.31 11.43
N PRO A 109 16.60 6.47 10.99
CA PRO A 109 17.25 5.51 10.11
C PRO A 109 17.34 4.09 10.69
N GLU A 110 17.64 3.94 11.99
CA GLU A 110 17.69 2.62 12.63
C GLU A 110 16.34 1.92 12.62
N LEU A 111 15.25 2.64 12.92
CA LEU A 111 13.90 2.08 12.86
C LEU A 111 13.53 1.66 11.42
N ILE A 112 13.91 2.50 10.46
CA ILE A 112 13.66 2.25 9.03
C ILE A 112 14.42 1.00 8.57
N ASP A 113 15.69 0.87 8.91
CA ASP A 113 16.52 -0.28 8.49
C ASP A 113 16.01 -1.61 9.05
N ILE A 114 15.61 -1.63 10.33
CA ILE A 114 14.99 -2.82 10.91
C ILE A 114 13.67 -3.12 10.17
N SER A 115 12.92 -2.08 9.80
CA SER A 115 11.63 -2.27 9.13
C SER A 115 11.73 -2.82 7.71
N ARG A 116 12.85 -2.62 7.01
CA ARG A 116 13.06 -3.10 5.64
C ARG A 116 12.84 -4.61 5.53
N LEU A 117 13.30 -5.40 6.51
CA LEU A 117 13.23 -6.87 6.47
C LEU A 117 11.79 -7.37 6.44
N TRP A 118 10.97 -6.95 7.41
CA TRP A 118 9.57 -7.39 7.47
C TRP A 118 8.71 -6.72 6.39
N LEU A 119 9.00 -5.47 6.01
CA LEU A 119 8.27 -4.81 4.92
C LEU A 119 8.50 -5.52 3.61
N THR A 120 9.73 -5.92 3.29
CA THR A 120 10.03 -6.63 2.03
C THR A 120 9.29 -7.97 1.98
N ALA A 121 9.28 -8.73 3.08
CA ALA A 121 8.56 -10.00 3.16
C ALA A 121 7.04 -9.81 2.94
N VAL A 122 6.43 -8.85 3.63
CA VAL A 122 4.98 -8.58 3.50
C VAL A 122 4.65 -7.94 2.15
N GLN A 123 5.56 -7.16 1.55
CA GLN A 123 5.41 -6.58 0.23
C GLN A 123 5.33 -7.66 -0.84
N GLY A 124 6.15 -8.70 -0.77
CA GLY A 124 6.08 -9.85 -1.67
C GLY A 124 4.72 -10.53 -1.62
N LEU A 125 4.23 -10.82 -0.41
CA LEU A 125 2.91 -11.42 -0.19
C LEU A 125 1.77 -10.52 -0.67
N THR A 126 1.85 -9.22 -0.39
CA THR A 126 0.82 -8.24 -0.77
C THR A 126 0.79 -8.06 -2.29
N THR A 127 1.95 -7.94 -2.94
CA THR A 127 2.07 -7.84 -4.40
C THR A 127 1.55 -9.10 -5.07
N GLY A 128 1.89 -10.28 -4.55
CA GLY A 128 1.38 -11.56 -5.05
C GLY A 128 -0.14 -11.67 -4.91
N ALA A 129 -0.69 -11.30 -3.75
CA ALA A 129 -2.14 -11.33 -3.51
C ALA A 129 -2.89 -10.31 -4.37
N MET A 130 -2.37 -9.08 -4.50
CA MET A 130 -2.93 -8.07 -5.40
C MET A 130 -2.84 -8.51 -6.85
N GLY A 131 -1.69 -9.01 -7.30
CA GLY A 131 -1.49 -9.56 -8.65
C GLY A 131 -2.48 -10.68 -8.95
N ALA A 132 -2.60 -11.68 -8.07
CA ALA A 132 -3.57 -12.75 -8.20
C ALA A 132 -5.01 -12.24 -8.23
N PHE A 133 -5.36 -11.26 -7.37
CA PHE A 133 -6.67 -10.63 -7.34
C PHE A 133 -7.01 -9.90 -8.65
N PHE A 134 -6.04 -9.22 -9.26
CA PHE A 134 -6.25 -8.45 -10.48
C PHE A 134 -6.16 -9.28 -11.77
N VAL A 135 -5.34 -10.34 -11.79
CA VAL A 135 -5.18 -11.24 -12.95
C VAL A 135 -6.34 -12.22 -13.08
N ARG A 136 -7.00 -12.62 -11.99
CA ARG A 136 -8.07 -13.63 -12.01
C ARG A 136 -9.40 -13.13 -12.60
N GLN A 137 -9.32 -12.21 -13.57
CA GLN A 137 -10.46 -11.53 -14.15
C GLN A 137 -10.95 -12.10 -15.49
N ASP A 138 -10.29 -13.13 -16.04
CA ASP A 138 -10.73 -13.74 -17.31
C ASP A 138 -10.66 -15.27 -17.23
N SER A 139 -11.69 -15.87 -16.64
CA SER A 139 -12.03 -17.24 -17.01
C SER A 139 -13.55 -17.40 -17.03
N LYS A 140 -14.17 -16.76 -18.02
CA LYS A 140 -15.15 -17.38 -18.93
C LYS A 140 -15.59 -16.41 -20.01
#